data_AF-A0A4V2JFG5-F1
#
_entry.id   AF-A0A4V2JFG5-F1
#
_cell.length_a   1.000
_cell.length_b   1.000
_cell.length_c   1.000
_cell.angle_alpha   90.00
_cell.angle_beta   90.00
_cell.angle_gamma   90.00
#
_symmetry.space_group_name_H-M   'P 1'
#
loop_
_entity.id
_entity.type
_entity.pdbx_description
1 polymer ?
#
loop_
_entity_poly.entity_id
_entity_poly.type
_entity_poly.pdbx_seq_one_letter_code
_entity_poly.pdbx_strand_id
1 'polypeptide(L)'
;MEADFLSRVREVIFDPQRAAAAGQAGVLYALAWFLTKNPLQPVSFSDAPQEQLRKDLGEFAAKADLGSTSSFQNLLYWARYLGFATVAGDGGTRRAFPDPTRAIGTVLDQILVINEWIEIDVFLSRLAGIYPVLEGGVVREELESMRSAPPATDDRLSIASSLALQRLVDRGSILLDTLADAKKARILDFGSTTKRVSHVQIGATK
;
A
#
# COMPACT_ATOMS: atom_id res chain seq x y z
N MET A 1 -13.30 -16.30 -14.46
CA MET A 1 -14.16 -15.13 -14.75
C MET A 1 -13.89 -13.97 -13.80
N GLU A 2 -14.12 -14.09 -12.48
CA GLU A 2 -13.82 -12.99 -11.52
C GLU A 2 -12.31 -12.72 -11.37
N ALA A 3 -11.49 -13.78 -11.25
CA ALA A 3 -10.04 -13.66 -11.17
C ALA A 3 -9.42 -13.01 -12.42
N ASP A 4 -9.88 -13.40 -13.61
CA ASP A 4 -9.40 -12.85 -14.89
C ASP A 4 -9.79 -11.37 -15.04
N PHE A 5 -11.00 -11.01 -14.60
CA PHE A 5 -11.44 -9.61 -14.56
C PHE A 5 -10.58 -8.79 -13.61
N LEU A 6 -10.30 -9.29 -12.40
CA LEU A 6 -9.44 -8.62 -11.43
C LEU A 6 -8.01 -8.45 -11.94
N SER A 7 -7.45 -9.47 -12.58
CA SER A 7 -6.12 -9.37 -13.22
C SER A 7 -6.10 -8.24 -14.24
N ARG A 8 -7.10 -8.20 -15.11
CA ARG A 8 -7.20 -7.18 -16.16
C ARG A 8 -7.44 -5.77 -15.61
N VAL A 9 -8.26 -5.63 -14.57
CA VAL A 9 -8.45 -4.34 -13.88
C VAL A 9 -7.15 -3.86 -13.26
N ARG A 10 -6.38 -4.76 -12.63
CA ARG A 10 -5.07 -4.43 -12.03
C ARG A 10 -4.06 -3.99 -13.10
N GLU A 11 -3.99 -4.70 -14.23
CA GLU A 11 -3.10 -4.34 -15.36
C GLU A 11 -3.41 -2.98 -15.98
N VAL A 12 -4.65 -2.51 -15.91
CA VAL A 12 -5.05 -1.21 -16.45
C VAL A 12 -4.88 -0.10 -15.41
N ILE A 13 -5.35 -0.33 -14.18
CA ILE A 13 -5.30 0.70 -13.13
C ILE A 13 -3.87 0.94 -12.68
N PHE A 14 -3.06 -0.11 -12.50
CA PHE A 14 -1.70 0.03 -11.97
C PHE A 14 -0.62 0.28 -13.02
N ASP A 15 -1.00 0.47 -14.29
CA ASP A 15 -0.15 1.10 -15.30
C ASP A 15 -0.48 2.61 -15.33
N PRO A 16 0.43 3.49 -14.84
CA PRO A 16 0.14 4.92 -14.75
C PRO A 16 -0.21 5.58 -16.09
N GLN A 17 0.35 5.09 -17.20
CA GLN A 17 0.08 5.64 -18.54
C GLN A 17 -1.33 5.25 -18.99
N ARG A 18 -1.72 3.99 -18.79
CA ARG A 18 -3.08 3.52 -19.11
C ARG A 18 -4.13 4.15 -18.20
N ALA A 19 -3.83 4.29 -16.91
CA ALA A 19 -4.70 4.97 -15.97
C ALA A 19 -4.91 6.44 -16.37
N ALA A 20 -3.87 7.14 -16.77
CA ALA A 20 -3.98 8.51 -17.30
C ALA A 20 -4.81 8.57 -18.59
N ALA A 21 -4.57 7.66 -19.55
CA ALA A 21 -5.33 7.59 -20.79
C ALA A 21 -6.83 7.29 -20.57
N ALA A 22 -7.17 6.57 -19.50
CA ALA A 22 -8.56 6.28 -19.09
C ALA A 22 -9.18 7.36 -18.18
N GLY A 23 -8.46 8.45 -17.86
CA GLY A 23 -8.91 9.48 -16.93
C GLY A 23 -9.01 9.02 -15.47
N GLN A 24 -8.28 7.96 -15.10
CA GLN A 24 -8.30 7.32 -13.79
C GLN A 24 -7.02 7.56 -12.97
N ALA A 25 -6.11 8.41 -13.43
CA ALA A 25 -4.86 8.70 -12.71
C ALA A 25 -5.09 9.19 -11.27
N GLY A 26 -6.18 9.94 -11.03
CA GLY A 26 -6.48 10.43 -9.69
C GLY A 26 -6.73 9.35 -8.66
N VAL A 27 -7.30 8.21 -9.08
CA VAL A 27 -7.53 7.05 -8.21
C VAL A 27 -6.22 6.48 -7.67
N LEU A 28 -5.14 6.51 -8.46
CA LEU A 28 -3.82 6.05 -8.03
C LEU A 28 -3.24 6.94 -6.92
N TYR A 29 -3.31 8.27 -7.07
CA TYR A 29 -2.85 9.19 -6.03
C TYR A 29 -3.72 9.12 -4.79
N ALA A 30 -5.05 8.97 -4.95
CA ALA A 30 -5.98 8.78 -3.85
C ALA A 30 -5.67 7.50 -3.04
N LEU A 31 -5.41 6.40 -3.74
CA LEU A 31 -5.05 5.13 -3.11
C LEU A 31 -3.68 5.20 -2.43
N ALA A 32 -2.67 5.78 -3.10
CA ALA A 32 -1.34 5.99 -2.53
C ALA A 32 -1.42 6.84 -1.26
N TRP A 33 -2.18 7.94 -1.29
CA TRP A 33 -2.45 8.78 -0.11
C TRP A 33 -3.09 7.97 1.02
N PHE A 34 -4.13 7.21 0.72
CA PHE A 34 -4.81 6.38 1.72
C PHE A 34 -3.85 5.37 2.37
N LEU A 35 -2.93 4.79 1.61
CA LEU A 35 -1.89 3.87 2.10
C LEU A 35 -0.80 4.57 2.93
N THR A 36 -0.72 5.90 2.95
CA THR A 36 0.12 6.64 3.91
C THR A 36 -0.50 6.73 5.31
N LYS A 37 -1.81 6.49 5.43
CA LYS A 37 -2.53 6.65 6.71
C LYS A 37 -2.13 5.55 7.69
N ASN A 38 -2.18 5.87 8.98
CA ASN A 38 -1.90 4.92 10.05
C ASN A 38 -3.09 3.97 10.24
N PRO A 39 -2.95 2.64 9.99
CA PRO A 39 -4.03 1.68 10.22
C PRO A 39 -4.49 1.59 11.68
N LEU A 40 -3.67 2.02 12.64
CA LEU A 40 -4.02 2.07 14.07
C LEU A 40 -4.98 3.24 14.40
N GLN A 41 -5.16 4.17 13.46
CA GLN A 41 -6.10 5.28 13.53
C GLN A 41 -6.99 5.24 12.27
N PRO A 42 -7.91 4.27 12.18
CA PRO A 42 -8.65 4.03 10.95
C PRO A 42 -9.53 5.22 10.59
N VAL A 43 -9.66 5.46 9.29
CA VAL A 43 -10.46 6.56 8.78
C VAL A 43 -11.94 6.21 8.80
N SER A 44 -12.78 7.19 9.11
CA SER A 44 -14.23 7.06 9.00
C SER A 44 -14.64 6.93 7.54
N PHE A 45 -15.60 6.05 7.28
CA PHE A 45 -16.17 5.87 5.94
C PHE A 45 -17.06 7.05 5.51
N SER A 46 -17.46 7.89 6.46
CA SER A 46 -18.40 8.99 6.23
C SER A 46 -17.75 10.37 6.27
N ASP A 47 -16.46 10.44 6.60
CA ASP A 47 -15.76 11.72 6.70
C ASP A 47 -15.40 12.23 5.31
N ALA A 48 -15.55 13.53 5.13
CA ALA A 48 -15.16 14.21 3.91
C ALA A 48 -13.61 14.22 3.81
N PRO A 49 -13.00 13.69 2.73
CA PRO A 49 -11.55 13.51 2.65
C PRO A 49 -10.79 14.82 2.48
N GLN A 50 -11.45 15.89 2.02
CA GLN A 50 -10.81 17.08 1.44
C GLN A 50 -9.93 17.81 2.45
N GLU A 51 -10.39 17.99 3.68
CA GLU A 51 -9.62 18.67 4.72
C GLU A 51 -8.34 17.90 5.07
N GLN A 52 -8.44 16.57 5.21
CA GLN A 52 -7.26 15.75 5.48
C GLN A 52 -6.30 15.71 4.28
N LEU A 53 -6.85 15.57 3.08
CA LEU A 53 -6.06 15.51 1.85
C LEU A 53 -5.33 16.83 1.61
N ARG A 54 -6.01 17.97 1.77
CA ARG A 54 -5.42 19.31 1.65
C ARG A 54 -4.39 19.57 2.75
N LYS A 55 -4.63 19.10 3.98
CA LYS A 55 -3.66 19.19 5.07
C LYS A 55 -2.39 18.41 4.76
N ASP A 56 -2.50 17.24 4.15
CA ASP A 56 -1.35 16.36 3.89
C ASP A 56 -0.58 16.73 2.62
N LEU A 57 -1.29 17.16 1.56
CA LEU A 57 -0.75 17.32 0.20
C LEU A 57 -0.81 18.76 -0.33
N GLY A 58 -1.40 19.71 0.40
CA GLY A 58 -1.53 21.09 -0.06
C GLY A 58 -2.28 21.19 -1.41
N GLU A 59 -1.70 21.91 -2.37
CA GLU A 59 -2.25 22.06 -3.73
C GLU A 59 -2.27 20.74 -4.51
N PHE A 60 -1.38 19.80 -4.18
CA PHE A 60 -1.32 18.50 -4.83
C PHE A 60 -2.55 17.62 -4.54
N ALA A 61 -3.36 17.98 -3.54
CA ALA A 61 -4.64 17.33 -3.26
C ALA A 61 -5.57 17.25 -4.49
N ALA A 62 -5.51 18.24 -5.39
CA ALA A 62 -6.31 18.25 -6.62
C ALA A 62 -6.03 17.03 -7.53
N LYS A 63 -4.81 16.45 -7.49
CA LYS A 63 -4.47 15.28 -8.30
C LYS A 63 -5.23 14.02 -7.89
N ALA A 64 -5.64 13.88 -6.63
CA ALA A 64 -6.28 12.66 -6.15
C ALA A 64 -7.77 12.56 -6.52
N ASP A 65 -8.37 13.60 -7.12
CA ASP A 65 -9.78 13.61 -7.55
C ASP A 65 -10.80 13.21 -6.46
N LEU A 66 -10.45 13.46 -5.19
CA LEU A 66 -11.29 13.17 -4.02
C LEU A 66 -12.09 14.41 -3.61
N GLY A 67 -12.97 14.88 -4.50
CA GLY A 67 -13.75 16.10 -4.29
C GLY A 67 -14.97 15.97 -3.37
N SER A 68 -15.36 14.77 -2.93
CA SER A 68 -16.57 14.54 -2.14
C SER A 68 -16.46 13.32 -1.21
N THR A 69 -17.37 13.21 -0.24
CA THR A 69 -17.53 11.98 0.55
C THR A 69 -17.88 10.79 -0.34
N SER A 70 -18.72 10.96 -1.36
CA SER A 70 -19.11 9.89 -2.27
C SER A 70 -17.93 9.35 -3.08
N SER A 71 -17.04 10.23 -3.58
CA SER A 71 -15.83 9.79 -4.29
C SER A 71 -14.84 9.07 -3.35
N PHE A 72 -14.75 9.50 -2.09
CA PHE A 72 -13.97 8.78 -1.09
C PHE A 72 -14.53 7.40 -0.76
N GLN A 73 -15.84 7.28 -0.57
CA GLN A 73 -16.48 5.99 -0.34
C GLN A 73 -16.26 5.04 -1.52
N ASN A 74 -16.37 5.55 -2.75
CA ASN A 74 -16.07 4.79 -3.96
C ASN A 74 -14.61 4.30 -3.97
N LEU A 75 -13.64 5.17 -3.65
CA LEU A 75 -12.23 4.77 -3.47
C LEU A 75 -12.11 3.64 -2.46
N LEU A 76 -12.72 3.75 -1.28
CA LEU A 76 -12.61 2.75 -0.21
C LEU A 76 -13.23 1.40 -0.61
N TYR A 77 -14.32 1.41 -1.38
CA TYR A 77 -14.89 0.19 -1.97
C TYR A 77 -13.91 -0.47 -2.93
N TRP A 78 -13.32 0.29 -3.85
CA TRP A 78 -12.32 -0.24 -4.78
C TRP A 78 -11.05 -0.69 -4.08
N ALA A 79 -10.56 0.06 -3.09
CA ALA A 79 -9.40 -0.32 -2.28
C ALA A 79 -9.65 -1.66 -1.57
N ARG A 80 -10.84 -1.85 -0.98
CA ARG A 80 -11.22 -3.14 -0.35
C ARG A 80 -11.26 -4.26 -1.39
N TYR A 81 -11.88 -4.00 -2.53
CA TYR A 81 -12.05 -5.00 -3.59
C TYR A 81 -10.71 -5.45 -4.17
N LEU A 82 -9.80 -4.49 -4.42
CA LEU A 82 -8.46 -4.75 -4.95
C LEU A 82 -7.48 -5.34 -3.92
N GLY A 83 -7.81 -5.29 -2.63
CA GLY A 83 -7.03 -5.89 -1.54
C GLY A 83 -6.08 -4.94 -0.81
N PHE A 84 -6.33 -3.63 -0.91
CA PHE A 84 -5.57 -2.55 -0.26
C PHE A 84 -6.25 -1.96 0.98
N ALA A 85 -7.47 -2.39 1.28
CA ALA A 85 -8.19 -1.96 2.47
C ALA A 85 -8.93 -3.10 3.15
N THR A 86 -8.99 -3.01 4.47
CA THR A 86 -9.97 -3.72 5.29
C THR A 86 -11.02 -2.70 5.72
N VAL A 87 -12.31 -3.04 5.60
CA VAL A 87 -13.41 -2.19 6.06
C VAL A 87 -14.25 -2.98 7.05
N ALA A 88 -14.46 -2.41 8.24
CA ALA A 88 -15.19 -3.04 9.34
C ALA A 88 -16.26 -2.08 9.89
N GLY A 89 -17.26 -2.64 10.57
CA GLY A 89 -18.42 -1.90 11.10
C GLY A 89 -19.57 -1.76 10.10
N ASP A 90 -20.66 -1.18 10.59
CA ASP A 90 -21.93 -1.01 9.89
C ASP A 90 -22.46 0.43 10.01
N GLY A 91 -23.33 0.84 9.07
CA GLY A 91 -23.93 2.17 9.07
C GLY A 91 -22.90 3.30 9.29
N GLY A 92 -23.16 4.16 10.28
CA GLY A 92 -22.29 5.28 10.66
C GLY A 92 -21.01 4.89 11.44
N THR A 93 -20.87 3.64 11.85
CA THR A 93 -19.67 3.16 12.58
C THR A 93 -18.61 2.59 11.65
N ARG A 94 -18.89 2.51 10.34
CA ARG A 94 -17.98 1.93 9.36
C ARG A 94 -16.63 2.67 9.35
N ARG A 95 -15.56 1.89 9.41
CA ARG A 95 -14.16 2.35 9.40
C ARG A 95 -13.37 1.62 8.33
N ALA A 96 -12.46 2.34 7.68
CA ALA A 96 -11.55 1.80 6.70
C ALA A 96 -10.10 1.84 7.22
N PHE A 97 -9.40 0.75 6.98
CA PHE A 97 -8.04 0.50 7.41
C PHE A 97 -7.18 0.31 6.15
N PRO A 98 -6.14 1.12 5.92
CA PRO A 98 -5.17 0.80 4.88
C PRO A 98 -4.50 -0.52 5.21
N ASP A 99 -4.61 -1.47 4.29
CA ASP A 99 -4.22 -2.85 4.50
C ASP A 99 -3.91 -3.54 3.16
N PRO A 100 -2.65 -3.42 2.67
CA PRO A 100 -2.23 -4.04 1.41
C PRO A 100 -1.93 -5.55 1.53
N THR A 101 -2.20 -6.20 2.66
CA THR A 101 -1.88 -7.62 2.89
C THR A 101 -2.39 -8.52 1.77
N ARG A 102 -3.65 -8.33 1.35
CA ARG A 102 -4.25 -9.17 0.30
C ARG A 102 -3.65 -8.87 -1.06
N ALA A 103 -3.48 -7.60 -1.42
CA ALA A 103 -2.87 -7.22 -2.69
C ALA A 103 -1.45 -7.80 -2.83
N ILE A 104 -0.60 -7.60 -1.83
CA ILE A 104 0.76 -8.14 -1.80
C ILE A 104 0.74 -9.68 -1.88
N GLY A 105 -0.12 -10.32 -1.08
CA GLY A 105 -0.27 -11.78 -1.07
C GLY A 105 -0.57 -12.38 -2.44
N THR A 106 -1.38 -11.70 -3.26
CA THR A 106 -1.77 -12.22 -4.59
C THR A 106 -0.65 -12.20 -5.64
N VAL A 107 0.48 -11.56 -5.37
CA VAL A 107 1.59 -11.42 -6.33
C VAL A 107 2.90 -12.00 -5.80
N LEU A 108 2.88 -12.68 -4.65
CA LEU A 108 4.10 -13.24 -4.05
C LEU A 108 4.81 -14.21 -5.00
N ASP A 109 4.08 -15.10 -5.67
CA ASP A 109 4.65 -16.08 -6.62
C ASP A 109 5.25 -15.43 -7.88
N GLN A 110 4.87 -14.20 -8.19
CA GLN A 110 5.44 -13.44 -9.31
C GLN A 110 6.75 -12.74 -8.91
N ILE A 111 6.96 -12.53 -7.61
CA ILE A 111 8.03 -11.68 -7.07
C ILE A 111 9.12 -12.51 -6.39
N LEU A 112 8.74 -13.59 -5.73
CA LEU A 112 9.61 -14.45 -4.93
C LEU A 112 9.82 -15.79 -5.62
N VAL A 113 11.06 -16.28 -5.54
CA VAL A 113 11.43 -17.62 -6.00
C VAL A 113 11.38 -18.58 -4.82
N ILE A 114 10.88 -19.78 -5.05
CA ILE A 114 10.78 -20.83 -4.02
C ILE A 114 12.18 -21.18 -3.51
N ASN A 115 12.31 -21.29 -2.19
CA ASN A 115 13.56 -21.62 -1.49
C ASN A 115 14.72 -20.63 -1.68
N GLU A 116 14.43 -19.39 -2.12
CA GLU A 116 15.44 -18.35 -2.28
C GLU A 116 15.19 -17.17 -1.33
N TRP A 117 16.22 -16.77 -0.60
CA TRP A 117 16.22 -15.50 0.13
C TRP A 117 16.65 -14.38 -0.80
N ILE A 118 15.86 -13.30 -0.85
CA ILE A 118 16.23 -12.09 -1.59
C ILE A 118 16.30 -10.89 -0.65
N GLU A 119 17.09 -9.88 -1.03
CA GLU A 119 17.15 -8.62 -0.30
C GLU A 119 15.76 -7.95 -0.26
N ILE A 120 15.43 -7.35 0.89
CA ILE A 120 14.14 -6.66 1.10
C ILE A 120 13.93 -5.52 0.10
N ASP A 121 14.99 -4.84 -0.31
CA ASP A 121 14.92 -3.76 -1.30
C ASP A 121 14.57 -4.26 -2.69
N VAL A 122 15.09 -5.43 -3.08
CA VAL A 122 14.74 -6.09 -4.34
C VAL A 122 13.26 -6.49 -4.32
N PHE A 123 12.79 -7.04 -3.21
CA PHE A 123 11.38 -7.38 -3.02
C PHE A 123 10.46 -6.16 -3.13
N LEU A 124 10.77 -5.07 -2.42
CA LEU A 124 10.00 -3.83 -2.45
C LEU A 124 10.01 -3.20 -3.85
N SER A 125 11.15 -3.20 -4.53
CA SER A 125 11.26 -2.69 -5.91
C SER A 125 10.39 -3.50 -6.89
N ARG A 126 10.37 -4.83 -6.76
CA ARG A 126 9.49 -5.69 -7.57
C ARG A 126 8.00 -5.44 -7.26
N LEU A 127 7.65 -5.29 -5.97
CA LEU A 127 6.28 -4.92 -5.57
C LEU A 127 5.86 -3.57 -6.15
N ALA A 128 6.72 -2.57 -6.05
CA ALA A 128 6.50 -1.22 -6.59
C ALA A 128 6.30 -1.21 -8.12
N GLY A 129 6.99 -2.11 -8.83
CA GLY A 129 6.80 -2.30 -10.28
C GLY A 129 5.42 -2.82 -10.66
N ILE A 130 4.77 -3.59 -9.77
CA ILE A 130 3.40 -4.11 -9.97
C ILE A 130 2.35 -3.14 -9.41
N TYR A 131 2.64 -2.55 -8.24
CA TYR A 131 1.76 -1.65 -7.52
C TYR A 131 2.46 -0.32 -7.28
N PRO A 132 2.37 0.64 -8.21
CA PRO A 132 3.09 1.92 -8.13
C PRO A 132 2.64 2.81 -6.96
N VAL A 133 1.59 2.42 -6.24
CA VAL A 133 1.03 3.11 -5.06
C VAL A 133 1.69 2.68 -3.74
N LEU A 134 2.51 1.62 -3.75
CA LEU A 134 3.30 1.15 -2.61
C LEU A 134 4.67 1.84 -2.55
N GLU A 135 5.39 1.71 -1.43
CA GLU A 135 6.72 2.29 -1.22
C GLU A 135 7.70 1.94 -2.36
N GLY A 136 8.40 2.96 -2.87
CA GLY A 136 9.30 2.84 -4.02
C GLY A 136 8.59 2.83 -5.39
N GLY A 137 7.26 2.87 -5.40
CA GLY A 137 6.46 3.00 -6.62
C GLY A 137 6.39 4.45 -7.11
N VAL A 138 6.39 4.64 -8.42
CA VAL A 138 6.43 5.99 -9.05
C VAL A 138 5.34 6.94 -8.55
N VAL A 139 4.10 6.44 -8.35
CA VAL A 139 2.99 7.25 -7.84
C VAL A 139 3.20 7.58 -6.36
N ARG A 140 3.68 6.61 -5.58
CA ARG A 140 3.97 6.82 -4.16
C ARG A 140 5.11 7.80 -3.95
N GLU A 141 6.19 7.68 -4.71
CA GLU A 141 7.34 8.60 -4.63
C GLU A 141 6.95 10.03 -5.01
N GLU A 142 6.19 10.20 -6.09
CA GLU A 142 5.70 11.53 -6.48
C GLU A 142 4.81 12.12 -5.39
N LEU A 143 3.89 11.32 -4.83
CA LEU A 143 3.02 11.76 -3.74
C LEU A 143 3.82 12.16 -2.49
N GLU A 144 4.77 11.34 -2.05
CA GLU A 144 5.60 11.58 -0.86
C GLU A 144 6.48 12.83 -1.05
N SER A 145 6.96 13.10 -2.28
CA SER A 145 7.74 14.31 -2.60
C SER A 145 6.96 15.62 -2.45
N MET A 146 5.62 15.53 -2.47
CA MET A 146 4.71 16.67 -2.40
C MET A 146 4.03 16.79 -1.03
N ARG A 147 4.34 15.91 -0.08
CA ARG A 147 3.74 15.97 1.25
C ARG A 147 4.19 17.21 1.99
N SER A 148 3.25 17.82 2.70
CA SER A 148 3.52 18.98 3.55
C SER A 148 4.44 18.65 4.74
N ALA A 149 4.43 17.38 5.18
CA ALA A 149 5.39 16.86 6.15
C ALA A 149 6.27 15.81 5.45
N PRO A 150 7.61 15.95 5.48
CA PRO A 150 8.49 14.99 4.84
C PRO A 150 8.33 13.61 5.49
N PRO A 151 8.45 12.51 4.72
CA PRO A 151 8.50 11.19 5.29
C PRO A 151 9.69 11.06 6.25
N ALA A 152 9.63 10.09 7.16
CA ALA A 152 10.77 9.79 8.02
C ALA A 152 11.98 9.45 7.13
N THR A 153 13.11 10.10 7.39
CA THR A 153 14.34 9.92 6.60
C THR A 153 15.11 8.65 6.98
N ASP A 154 14.59 7.87 7.94
CA ASP A 154 15.10 6.55 8.24
C ASP A 154 14.55 5.55 7.20
N ASP A 155 15.22 4.41 7.02
CA ASP A 155 14.86 3.35 6.05
C ASP A 155 13.52 2.63 6.39
N ARG A 156 12.55 3.38 6.90
CA ARG A 156 11.31 2.91 7.52
C ARG A 156 10.18 2.82 6.50
N LEU A 157 9.46 1.72 6.54
CA LEU A 157 8.23 1.54 5.77
C LEU A 157 7.05 2.18 6.50
N SER A 158 5.99 2.52 5.77
CA SER A 158 4.75 2.98 6.42
C SER A 158 4.21 1.90 7.35
N ILE A 159 3.42 2.31 8.35
CA ILE A 159 2.78 1.36 9.27
C ILE A 159 1.85 0.40 8.52
N ALA A 160 1.19 0.87 7.45
CA ALA A 160 0.34 0.02 6.60
C ALA A 160 1.12 -1.11 5.94
N SER A 161 2.24 -0.81 5.29
CA SER A 161 3.08 -1.82 4.65
C SER A 161 3.79 -2.72 5.66
N SER A 162 4.25 -2.14 6.78
CA SER A 162 4.88 -2.90 7.87
C SER A 162 3.94 -3.94 8.47
N LEU A 163 2.71 -3.55 8.81
CA LEU A 163 1.69 -4.47 9.32
C LEU A 163 1.28 -5.51 8.27
N ALA A 164 1.22 -5.13 6.99
CA ALA A 164 0.90 -6.07 5.93
C ALA A 164 1.97 -7.17 5.78
N LEU A 165 3.25 -6.80 5.80
CA LEU A 165 4.35 -7.77 5.77
C LEU A 165 4.33 -8.67 7.00
N GLN A 166 4.10 -8.11 8.21
CA GLN A 166 3.99 -8.91 9.41
C GLN A 166 2.80 -9.89 9.35
N ARG A 167 1.64 -9.45 8.84
CA ARG A 167 0.47 -10.34 8.64
C ARG A 167 0.75 -11.47 7.64
N LEU A 168 1.57 -11.23 6.61
CA LEU A 168 1.99 -12.28 5.68
C LEU A 168 2.94 -13.28 6.36
N VAL A 169 3.82 -12.82 7.25
CA VAL A 169 4.65 -13.69 8.11
C VAL A 169 3.76 -14.52 9.02
N ASP A 170 2.81 -13.91 9.72
CA ASP A 170 1.91 -14.59 10.65
C ASP A 170 1.06 -15.67 9.96
N ARG A 171 0.76 -15.48 8.66
CA ARG A 171 0.06 -16.46 7.82
C ARG A 171 0.96 -17.52 7.21
N GLY A 172 2.28 -17.44 7.41
CA GLY A 172 3.26 -18.32 6.79
C GLY A 172 3.40 -18.12 5.28
N SER A 173 2.95 -16.99 4.72
CA SER A 173 3.06 -16.69 3.29
C SER A 173 4.46 -16.21 2.91
N ILE A 174 5.17 -15.56 3.84
CA ILE A 174 6.57 -15.16 3.69
C ILE A 174 7.33 -15.40 4.99
N LEU A 175 8.65 -15.44 4.90
CA LEU A 175 9.59 -15.37 6.02
C LEU A 175 10.40 -14.09 5.90
N LEU A 176 10.76 -13.47 7.03
CA LEU A 176 11.57 -12.25 7.09
C LEU A 176 12.75 -12.45 8.04
N ASP A 177 13.94 -12.03 7.62
CA ASP A 177 15.16 -12.17 8.42
C ASP A 177 16.07 -10.94 8.37
N THR A 178 16.94 -10.82 9.37
CA THR A 178 18.01 -9.83 9.45
C THR A 178 19.36 -10.52 9.44
N LEU A 179 20.02 -10.53 8.28
CA LEU A 179 21.38 -11.04 8.14
C LEU A 179 22.37 -9.98 8.64
N ALA A 180 23.36 -10.43 9.42
CA ALA A 180 24.31 -9.55 10.12
C ALA A 180 25.23 -8.76 9.18
N ASP A 181 25.43 -9.24 7.95
CA ASP A 181 26.27 -8.65 6.91
C ASP A 181 25.48 -7.82 5.89
N ALA A 182 24.16 -7.71 6.05
CA ALA A 182 23.32 -6.97 5.13
C ALA A 182 23.66 -5.48 5.13
N LYS A 183 24.09 -4.96 3.98
CA LYS A 183 24.42 -3.54 3.79
C LYS A 183 23.20 -2.64 3.86
N LYS A 184 22.01 -3.17 3.56
CA LYS A 184 20.74 -2.45 3.53
C LYS A 184 19.68 -3.24 4.29
N ALA A 185 19.03 -2.57 5.23
CA ALA A 185 17.91 -3.12 5.98
C ALA A 185 16.81 -2.07 6.04
N ARG A 186 15.56 -2.53 5.99
CA ARG A 186 14.37 -1.71 6.17
C ARG A 186 13.86 -1.84 7.61
N ILE A 187 13.22 -0.78 8.08
CA ILE A 187 12.59 -0.75 9.40
C ILE A 187 11.09 -0.94 9.19
N LEU A 188 10.54 -2.04 9.70
CA LEU A 188 9.11 -2.21 9.86
C LEU A 188 8.67 -1.40 11.08
N ASP A 189 7.70 -0.50 10.89
CA ASP A 189 7.12 0.32 11.95
C ASP A 189 5.72 -0.17 12.31
N PHE A 190 5.54 -0.51 13.59
CA PHE A 190 4.26 -0.95 14.14
C PHE A 190 3.62 0.12 15.04
N GLY A 191 4.11 1.37 14.97
CA GLY A 191 3.66 2.53 15.74
C GLY A 191 4.30 2.61 17.12
N SER A 192 4.24 1.53 17.91
CA SER A 192 4.85 1.47 19.25
C SER A 192 6.21 0.77 19.28
N THR A 193 6.48 -0.07 18.29
CA THR A 193 7.69 -0.90 18.19
C THR A 193 8.17 -0.95 16.76
N THR A 194 9.43 -1.29 16.56
CA THR A 194 10.02 -1.44 15.23
C THR A 194 10.79 -2.75 15.12
N LYS A 195 10.91 -3.25 13.90
CA LYS A 195 11.68 -4.46 13.56
C LYS A 195 12.54 -4.19 12.35
N ARG A 196 13.85 -4.45 12.44
CA ARG A 196 14.73 -4.43 11.27
C ARG A 196 14.52 -5.70 10.45
N VAL A 197 14.55 -5.58 9.13
CA VAL A 197 14.50 -6.69 8.18
C VAL A 197 15.44 -6.40 7.02
N SER A 198 16.10 -7.42 6.51
CA SER A 198 17.04 -7.29 5.39
C SER A 198 16.72 -8.23 4.25
N HIS A 199 16.07 -9.36 4.55
CA HIS A 199 15.80 -10.41 3.57
C HIS A 199 14.39 -10.94 3.73
N VAL A 200 13.84 -11.43 2.62
CA VAL A 200 12.53 -12.05 2.53
C VAL A 200 12.63 -13.32 1.70
N GLN A 201 11.83 -14.31 2.08
CA GLN A 201 11.68 -15.57 1.36
C GLN A 201 10.19 -15.93 1.31
N ILE A 202 9.77 -16.67 0.29
CA ILE A 202 8.42 -17.23 0.27
C ILE A 202 8.26 -18.27 1.37
N GLY A 203 7.16 -18.20 2.11
CA GLY A 203 6.87 -19.18 3.13
C GLY A 203 6.43 -20.51 2.51
N ALA A 204 6.63 -21.61 3.22
CA ALA A 204 6.08 -22.90 2.81
C ALA A 204 4.55 -22.81 2.89
N THR A 205 3.89 -22.56 1.76
CA THR A 205 2.43 -22.51 1.69
C THR A 205 1.88 -23.86 2.14
N LYS A 206 0.92 -23.85 3.07
CA LYS A 206 0.13 -25.05 3.43
C LYS A 206 -0.89 -25.39 2.36
#